data_AF-A0A8S2US36-F1
#
_entry.id   AF-A0A8S2US36-F1
#
_cell.length_a   1.000
_cell.length_b   1.000
_cell.length_c   1.000
_cell.angle_alpha   90.00
_cell.angle_beta   90.00
_cell.angle_gamma   90.00
#
_symmetry.space_group_name_H-M   'P 1'
#
loop_
_entity.id
_entity.type
_entity.pdbx_description
1 polymer ?
#
loop_
_entity_poly.entity_id
_entity_poly.type
_entity_poly.pdbx_seq_one_letter_code
_entity_poly.pdbx_strand_id
1 'polypeptide(L)'
;VLNSVYTRSMSIPQFLDTHTADEEKTDNSSHIATVNNSNGRDLPLSAKFLLIAIYLATQNPIKYDRMLYDKQSQGKKSRRGKIMHKRTQLESSKLEYLPLSSNKPIALNRLFAIHSSLIGDTVPLTTQIYTQLALLTAMRLIELVGGSNETGIINLNEPKIRCTSSSDYVRRLASSIDFKIDDLILV
;
A
#
# COMPACT_ATOMS: atom_id res chain seq x y z
N VAL A 1 -8.88 -27.69 -1.94
CA VAL A 1 -9.59 -27.93 -0.67
C VAL A 1 -8.61 -28.22 0.48
N LEU A 2 -7.62 -29.10 0.32
CA LEU A 2 -6.62 -29.33 1.38
C LEU A 2 -5.86 -28.06 1.82
N ASN A 3 -5.36 -27.24 0.89
CA ASN A 3 -4.69 -25.98 1.24
C ASN A 3 -5.59 -25.00 2.02
N SER A 4 -6.92 -25.02 1.84
CA SER A 4 -7.82 -24.16 2.60
C SER A 4 -8.06 -24.68 4.02
N VAL A 5 -8.07 -25.99 4.22
CA VAL A 5 -8.13 -26.62 5.54
C VAL A 5 -6.82 -26.41 6.31
N TYR A 6 -5.67 -26.59 5.67
CA TYR A 6 -4.36 -26.36 6.28
C TYR A 6 -4.14 -24.89 6.68
N THR A 7 -4.65 -23.95 5.88
CA THR A 7 -4.62 -22.51 6.23
C THR A 7 -5.75 -22.10 7.18
N ARG A 8 -6.61 -23.04 7.59
CA ARG A 8 -7.83 -22.79 8.40
C ARG A 8 -8.76 -21.73 7.79
N SER A 9 -8.67 -21.52 6.48
CA SER A 9 -9.59 -20.65 5.74
C SER A 9 -10.98 -21.29 5.55
N MET A 10 -11.09 -22.57 5.86
CA MET A 10 -12.33 -23.35 5.88
C MET A 10 -12.45 -24.05 7.24
N SER A 11 -13.63 -23.99 7.85
CA SER A 11 -13.87 -24.67 9.12
C SER A 11 -13.94 -26.20 8.90
N ILE A 12 -13.50 -26.97 9.90
CA ILE A 12 -13.53 -28.44 9.84
C ILE A 12 -14.96 -28.96 9.60
N PRO A 13 -16.02 -28.45 10.26
CA PRO A 13 -17.40 -28.87 9.98
C PRO A 13 -17.81 -28.64 8.52
N GLN A 14 -17.51 -27.45 7.98
CA GLN A 14 -17.82 -27.11 6.59
C GLN A 14 -17.07 -28.00 5.58
N PHE A 15 -15.89 -28.52 5.94
CA PHE A 15 -15.14 -29.50 5.13
C PHE A 15 -15.76 -30.90 5.16
N LEU A 16 -16.26 -31.33 6.31
CA LEU A 16 -16.97 -32.60 6.42
C LEU A 16 -18.28 -32.57 5.62
N ASP A 17 -19.02 -31.45 5.67
CA ASP A 17 -20.27 -31.29 4.92
C ASP A 17 -20.03 -31.39 3.40
N THR A 18 -18.94 -30.81 2.89
CA THR A 18 -18.59 -30.91 1.45
C THR A 18 -18.23 -32.33 1.01
N HIS A 19 -17.70 -33.17 1.90
CA HIS A 19 -17.33 -34.55 1.59
C HIS A 19 -18.45 -35.57 1.87
N THR A 20 -19.38 -35.24 2.77
CA THR A 20 -20.55 -36.08 3.05
C THR A 20 -21.62 -35.90 1.96
N ALA A 21 -21.65 -34.74 1.29
CA ALA A 21 -22.55 -34.46 0.18
C ALA A 21 -22.18 -35.19 -1.14
N ASP A 22 -21.01 -35.82 -1.24
CA ASP A 22 -20.53 -36.45 -2.47
C ASP A 22 -21.17 -37.83 -2.79
N GLU A 23 -22.05 -38.38 -1.93
CA GLU A 23 -22.82 -39.61 -2.24
C GLU A 23 -24.18 -39.37 -2.91
N GLU A 24 -24.68 -38.13 -3.00
CA GLU A 24 -25.91 -37.81 -3.75
C GLU A 24 -25.59 -36.87 -4.93
N LYS A 25 -25.62 -37.42 -6.16
CA LYS A 25 -25.48 -36.66 -7.42
C LYS A 25 -26.41 -35.43 -7.44
N THR A 26 -25.90 -34.27 -7.83
CA THR A 26 -26.45 -33.43 -8.93
C THR A 26 -25.58 -32.20 -9.20
N ASP A 27 -25.38 -31.94 -10.50
CA ASP A 27 -24.86 -30.70 -11.05
C ASP A 27 -25.64 -29.50 -10.53
N ASN A 28 -25.06 -28.68 -9.65
CA ASN A 28 -25.49 -27.31 -9.41
C ASN A 28 -24.32 -26.47 -8.85
N SER A 29 -23.88 -25.55 -9.69
CA SER A 29 -22.96 -24.45 -9.39
C SER A 29 -23.26 -23.81 -8.04
N SER A 30 -22.36 -23.97 -7.07
CA SER A 30 -22.30 -23.07 -5.92
C SER A 30 -20.88 -22.54 -5.77
N HIS A 31 -20.73 -21.26 -6.13
CA HIS A 31 -19.65 -20.40 -5.67
C HIS A 31 -19.56 -20.51 -4.14
N ILE A 32 -18.71 -21.42 -3.64
CA ILE A 32 -18.13 -21.22 -2.32
C ILE A 32 -17.23 -20.02 -2.51
N ALA A 33 -17.82 -18.83 -2.30
CA ALA A 33 -17.09 -17.60 -2.10
C ALA A 33 -16.12 -17.90 -0.96
N THR A 34 -14.91 -18.30 -1.34
CA THR A 34 -13.78 -18.41 -0.45
C THR A 34 -13.79 -17.12 0.36
N VAL A 35 -13.61 -17.21 1.68
CA VAL A 35 -13.60 -16.10 2.64
C VAL A 35 -12.38 -15.18 2.40
N ASN A 36 -12.20 -14.78 1.15
CA ASN A 36 -11.01 -14.19 0.55
C ASN A 36 -11.44 -13.02 -0.35
N ASN A 37 -12.33 -12.12 0.11
CA ASN A 37 -12.37 -10.79 -0.51
C ASN A 37 -13.04 -9.64 0.26
N SER A 38 -13.47 -9.82 1.51
CA SER A 38 -13.91 -8.71 2.36
C SER A 38 -12.77 -8.10 3.19
N ASN A 39 -11.53 -8.17 2.72
CA ASN A 39 -10.40 -7.45 3.32
C ASN A 39 -10.45 -5.93 3.06
N GLY A 40 -11.54 -5.43 2.45
CA GLY A 40 -11.85 -4.02 2.36
C GLY A 40 -12.17 -3.47 3.74
N ARG A 41 -11.14 -3.26 4.57
CA ARG A 41 -11.27 -2.38 5.73
C ARG A 41 -11.64 -1.01 5.19
N ASP A 42 -12.83 -0.53 5.53
CA ASP A 42 -13.28 0.81 5.19
C ASP A 42 -12.48 1.82 6.00
N LEU A 43 -11.37 2.27 5.43
CA LEU A 43 -10.58 3.35 6.01
C LEU A 43 -11.24 4.70 5.74
N PRO A 44 -11.10 5.68 6.65
CA PRO A 44 -11.42 7.07 6.33
C PRO A 44 -10.68 7.56 5.08
N LEU A 45 -11.31 8.42 4.29
CA LEU A 45 -10.76 8.91 3.01
C LEU A 45 -9.33 9.48 3.17
N SER A 46 -9.11 10.28 4.21
CA SER A 46 -7.81 10.87 4.52
C SER A 46 -6.76 9.82 4.91
N ALA A 47 -7.15 8.75 5.62
CA ALA A 47 -6.26 7.62 5.89
C ALA A 47 -5.92 6.82 4.62
N LYS A 48 -6.86 6.69 3.65
CA LYS A 48 -6.59 6.06 2.35
C LYS A 48 -5.52 6.83 1.58
N PHE A 49 -5.67 8.16 1.45
CA PHE A 49 -4.67 9.01 0.78
C PHE A 49 -3.31 8.96 1.48
N LEU A 50 -3.29 8.96 2.81
CA LEU A 50 -2.07 8.86 3.58
C LEU A 50 -1.35 7.53 3.32
N LEU A 51 -2.07 6.41 3.31
CA LEU A 51 -1.49 5.09 3.05
C LEU A 51 -0.94 4.97 1.62
N ILE A 52 -1.66 5.50 0.62
CA ILE A 52 -1.21 5.54 -0.77
C ILE A 52 0.06 6.40 -0.91
N ALA A 53 0.11 7.55 -0.23
CA ALA A 53 1.30 8.41 -0.23
C ALA A 53 2.52 7.70 0.40
N ILE A 54 2.33 6.99 1.53
CA ILE A 54 3.39 6.18 2.17
C ILE A 54 3.90 5.10 1.22
N TYR A 55 2.98 4.40 0.54
CA TYR A 55 3.32 3.35 -0.41
C TYR A 55 4.13 3.90 -1.59
N LEU A 56 3.65 4.94 -2.26
CA LEU A 56 4.35 5.58 -3.38
C LEU A 56 5.74 6.06 -2.98
N ALA A 57 5.86 6.63 -1.80
CA ALA A 57 7.12 7.16 -1.33
C ALA A 57 8.11 6.06 -0.92
N THR A 58 7.64 4.89 -0.51
CA THR A 58 8.51 3.72 -0.23
C THR A 58 9.06 3.12 -1.53
N GLN A 59 8.24 3.09 -2.59
CA GLN A 59 8.65 2.54 -3.89
C GLN A 59 9.54 3.49 -4.67
N ASN A 60 9.26 4.79 -4.62
CA ASN A 60 9.95 5.76 -5.46
C ASN A 60 11.22 6.31 -4.78
N PRO A 61 12.33 6.50 -5.51
CA PRO A 61 13.50 7.21 -5.00
C PRO A 61 13.22 8.71 -4.79
N ILE A 62 13.82 9.29 -3.74
CA ILE A 62 13.72 10.73 -3.40
C ILE A 62 14.10 11.64 -4.58
N LYS A 63 15.06 11.22 -5.41
CA LYS A 63 15.56 11.97 -6.58
C LYS A 63 14.46 12.34 -7.57
N TYR A 64 13.40 11.54 -7.65
CA TYR A 64 12.35 11.69 -8.67
C TYR A 64 11.07 12.35 -8.16
N ASP A 65 10.94 12.59 -6.85
CA ASP A 65 9.73 13.15 -6.25
C ASP A 65 9.33 14.50 -6.90
N ARG A 66 10.29 15.42 -7.08
CA ARG A 66 10.03 16.72 -7.70
C ARG A 66 9.46 16.58 -9.11
N MET A 67 9.87 15.58 -9.88
CA MET A 67 9.40 15.44 -11.26
C MET A 67 8.01 14.80 -11.34
N LEU A 68 7.71 13.89 -10.41
CA LEU A 68 6.43 13.16 -10.33
C LEU A 68 5.31 14.02 -9.74
N TYR A 69 5.59 14.71 -8.65
CA TYR A 69 4.60 15.38 -7.81
C TYR A 69 4.48 16.89 -8.06
N ASP A 70 5.42 17.52 -8.77
CA ASP A 70 5.27 18.94 -9.10
C ASP A 70 4.09 19.17 -10.06
N LYS A 71 3.09 19.93 -9.59
CA LYS A 71 1.90 20.30 -10.37
C LYS A 71 2.25 20.99 -11.68
N GLN A 72 3.34 21.77 -11.70
CA GLN A 72 3.80 22.46 -12.90
C GLN A 72 4.37 21.50 -13.96
N SER A 73 4.79 20.31 -13.54
CA SER A 73 5.30 19.24 -14.43
C SER A 73 4.16 18.50 -15.13
N GLN A 74 2.95 18.43 -14.54
CA GLN A 74 1.77 17.68 -15.02
C GLN A 74 1.37 18.01 -16.48
N GLY A 75 1.49 19.27 -16.91
CA GLY A 75 1.21 19.67 -18.30
C GLY A 75 2.27 19.24 -19.33
N LYS A 76 3.49 18.90 -18.91
CA LYS A 76 4.62 18.55 -19.79
C LYS A 76 4.91 17.04 -19.85
N LYS A 77 4.06 16.22 -19.20
CA LYS A 77 4.31 14.80 -18.89
C LYS A 77 4.35 13.85 -20.08
N SER A 78 3.76 14.19 -21.23
CA SER A 78 3.66 13.24 -22.35
C SER A 78 5.01 12.84 -22.97
N ARG A 79 6.04 13.70 -22.92
CA ARG A 79 7.37 13.38 -23.49
C ARG A 79 8.42 13.01 -22.43
N ARG A 80 8.47 13.70 -21.28
CA ARG A 80 9.51 13.46 -20.27
C ARG A 80 9.29 12.18 -19.45
N GLY A 81 8.04 11.80 -19.16
CA GLY A 81 7.73 10.57 -18.41
C GLY A 81 8.11 9.29 -19.18
N LYS A 82 7.83 9.24 -20.50
CA LYS A 82 8.15 8.08 -21.36
C LYS A 82 9.65 7.86 -21.53
N ILE A 83 10.42 8.94 -21.64
CA ILE A 83 11.90 8.88 -21.72
C ILE A 83 12.49 8.40 -20.39
N MET A 84 11.84 8.73 -19.26
CA MET A 84 12.26 8.28 -17.94
C MET A 84 11.96 6.82 -17.67
N HIS A 85 10.77 6.28 -17.99
CA HIS A 85 10.51 4.84 -17.85
C HIS A 85 11.60 4.00 -18.54
N LYS A 86 12.08 4.46 -19.71
CA LYS A 86 13.16 3.79 -20.44
C LYS A 86 14.53 3.94 -19.76
N ARG A 87 14.80 5.04 -19.06
CA ARG A 87 16.06 5.28 -18.33
C ARG A 87 16.10 4.61 -16.95
N THR A 88 14.97 4.58 -16.23
CA THR A 88 14.86 3.80 -14.98
C THR A 88 14.97 2.31 -15.24
N GLN A 89 14.34 1.76 -16.28
CA GLN A 89 14.51 0.34 -16.65
C GLN A 89 15.98 -0.02 -16.95
N LEU A 90 16.75 0.90 -17.55
CA LEU A 90 18.17 0.71 -17.82
C LEU A 90 19.06 0.88 -16.58
N GLU A 91 18.62 1.63 -15.57
CA GLU A 91 19.37 1.78 -14.31
C GLU A 91 18.95 0.73 -13.26
N SER A 92 17.69 0.29 -13.27
CA SER A 92 17.14 -0.76 -12.40
C SER A 92 17.61 -2.15 -12.83
N SER A 93 17.80 -2.41 -14.14
CA SER A 93 18.49 -3.63 -14.62
C SER A 93 19.93 -3.75 -14.14
N LYS A 94 20.61 -2.62 -13.84
CA LYS A 94 21.96 -2.63 -13.25
C LYS A 94 21.95 -2.85 -11.72
N LEU A 95 20.77 -2.78 -11.10
CA LEU A 95 20.48 -3.04 -9.69
C LEU A 95 19.68 -4.34 -9.50
N GLU A 96 19.63 -5.23 -10.50
CA GLU A 96 18.89 -6.50 -10.51
C GLU A 96 19.26 -7.49 -9.40
N TYR A 97 20.28 -7.18 -8.58
CA TYR A 97 20.65 -7.96 -7.41
C TYR A 97 20.24 -7.33 -6.07
N LEU A 98 19.52 -6.21 -6.05
CA LEU A 98 18.96 -5.72 -4.79
C LEU A 98 17.55 -6.32 -4.59
N PRO A 99 17.39 -7.28 -3.65
CA PRO A 99 16.14 -8.00 -3.49
C PRO A 99 15.04 -7.00 -3.19
N LEU A 100 13.97 -7.04 -3.99
CA LEU A 100 12.62 -6.59 -3.66
C LEU A 100 12.64 -5.49 -2.59
N SER A 101 12.98 -4.25 -3.00
CA SER A 101 13.12 -3.07 -2.13
C SER A 101 11.79 -2.72 -1.46
N SER A 102 11.38 -3.55 -0.50
CA SER A 102 10.01 -3.58 -0.01
C SER A 102 9.82 -2.69 1.21
N ASN A 103 10.88 -2.20 1.84
CA ASN A 103 10.76 -1.70 3.20
C ASN A 103 11.77 -0.59 3.54
N LYS A 104 12.02 0.33 2.60
CA LYS A 104 12.91 1.47 2.86
C LYS A 104 12.24 2.47 3.81
N PRO A 105 12.87 2.81 4.95
CA PRO A 105 12.32 3.81 5.85
C PRO A 105 12.27 5.18 5.14
N ILE A 106 11.14 5.87 5.30
CA ILE A 106 10.91 7.21 4.78
C ILE A 106 10.85 8.24 5.92
N ALA A 107 11.45 9.40 5.70
CA ALA A 107 11.32 10.54 6.59
C ALA A 107 9.92 11.15 6.52
N LEU A 108 9.36 11.52 7.67
CA LEU A 108 8.01 12.06 7.79
C LEU A 108 7.77 13.32 6.92
N ASN A 109 8.76 14.20 6.81
CA ASN A 109 8.66 15.41 5.98
C ASN A 109 8.41 15.09 4.50
N ARG A 110 9.05 14.04 3.98
CA ARG A 110 8.87 13.59 2.60
C ARG A 110 7.45 13.03 2.38
N LEU A 111 6.93 12.28 3.35
CA LEU A 111 5.56 11.79 3.31
C LEU A 111 4.56 12.94 3.20
N PHE A 112 4.66 13.96 4.06
CA PHE A 112 3.73 15.08 4.04
C PHE A 112 3.80 15.87 2.73
N ALA A 113 5.00 16.08 2.18
CA ALA A 113 5.16 16.74 0.89
C ALA A 113 4.44 15.99 -0.24
N ILE A 114 4.58 14.66 -0.30
CA ILE A 114 3.92 13.81 -1.30
C ILE A 114 2.41 13.81 -1.07
N HIS A 115 1.96 13.64 0.17
CA HIS A 115 0.54 13.65 0.53
C HIS A 115 -0.16 14.96 0.14
N SER A 116 0.43 16.12 0.47
CA SER A 116 -0.11 17.44 0.09
C SER A 116 -0.14 17.61 -1.44
N SER A 117 0.84 17.05 -2.15
CA SER A 117 0.81 17.06 -3.61
C SER A 117 -0.30 16.19 -4.20
N LEU A 118 -0.64 15.06 -3.56
CA LEU A 118 -1.70 14.16 -4.02
C LEU A 118 -3.09 14.78 -3.85
N ILE A 119 -3.34 15.37 -2.69
CA ILE A 119 -4.62 16.05 -2.39
C ILE A 119 -4.75 17.33 -3.22
N GLY A 120 -3.62 17.97 -3.52
CA GLY A 120 -3.59 19.23 -4.24
C GLY A 120 -3.85 20.44 -3.35
N ASP A 121 -4.09 20.25 -2.07
CA ASP A 121 -4.24 21.33 -1.10
C ASP A 121 -3.07 21.37 -0.13
N THR A 122 -2.74 22.58 0.32
CA THR A 122 -1.82 22.77 1.45
C THR A 122 -2.53 22.34 2.72
N VAL A 123 -2.53 21.03 2.99
CA VAL A 123 -3.12 20.51 4.22
C VAL A 123 -2.29 21.00 5.41
N PRO A 124 -2.86 21.81 6.33
CA PRO A 124 -2.13 22.22 7.51
C PRO A 124 -1.76 20.99 8.34
N LEU A 125 -0.56 21.00 8.92
CA LEU A 125 -0.04 19.90 9.72
C LEU A 125 -0.76 19.85 11.08
N THR A 126 -2.00 19.39 11.04
CA THR A 126 -2.91 19.34 12.19
C THR A 126 -2.74 18.03 12.95
N THR A 127 -3.14 18.04 14.22
CA THR A 127 -3.19 16.85 15.08
C THR A 127 -3.96 15.69 14.42
N GLN A 128 -4.96 15.99 13.59
CA GLN A 128 -5.75 15.00 12.85
C GLN A 128 -4.90 14.06 11.98
N ILE A 129 -3.89 14.60 11.27
CA ILE A 129 -3.03 13.79 10.39
C ILE A 129 -2.17 12.84 11.23
N TYR A 130 -1.65 13.33 12.36
CA TYR A 130 -0.88 12.51 13.30
C TYR A 130 -1.75 11.43 13.95
N THR A 131 -3.00 11.72 14.31
CA THR A 131 -3.96 10.72 14.81
C THR A 131 -4.22 9.63 13.77
N GLN A 132 -4.35 10.00 12.50
CA GLN A 132 -4.52 9.03 11.41
C GLN A 132 -3.28 8.17 11.20
N LEU A 133 -2.09 8.76 11.31
CA LEU A 133 -0.84 8.02 11.26
C LEU A 133 -0.71 7.03 12.43
N ALA A 134 -1.09 7.44 13.65
CA ALA A 134 -1.14 6.56 14.81
C ALA A 134 -2.15 5.42 14.61
N LEU A 135 -3.33 5.71 14.04
CA LEU A 135 -4.35 4.71 13.72
C LEU A 135 -3.85 3.69 12.69
N LEU A 136 -3.19 4.15 11.62
CA LEU A 136 -2.57 3.26 10.62
C LEU A 136 -1.47 2.37 11.24
N THR A 137 -0.71 2.90 12.21
CA THR A 137 0.32 2.16 12.94
C THR A 137 -0.31 1.10 13.85
N ALA A 138 -1.37 1.46 14.59
CA ALA A 138 -2.13 0.53 15.44
C ALA A 138 -2.75 -0.62 14.63
N MET A 139 -3.21 -0.35 13.40
CA MET A 139 -3.72 -1.37 12.48
C MET A 139 -2.64 -2.20 11.77
N ARG A 140 -1.35 -1.95 12.07
CA ARG A 140 -0.17 -2.59 11.45
C ARG A 140 -0.13 -2.48 9.92
N LEU A 141 -0.69 -1.40 9.36
CA LEU A 141 -0.55 -1.08 7.93
C LEU A 141 0.78 -0.38 7.65
N ILE A 142 1.32 0.29 8.66
CA ILE A 142 2.61 0.98 8.65
C ILE A 142 3.38 0.61 9.93
N GLU A 143 4.69 0.71 9.84
CA GLU A 143 5.61 0.47 10.96
C GLU A 143 6.47 1.73 11.18
N LEU A 144 6.68 2.09 12.44
CA LEU A 144 7.64 3.14 12.80
C LEU A 144 9.03 2.52 12.97
N VAL A 145 9.99 2.97 12.17
CA VAL A 145 11.38 2.52 12.20
C VAL A 145 12.17 3.44 13.13
N GLY A 146 12.78 2.87 14.17
CA GLY A 146 13.64 3.61 15.10
C GLY A 146 13.02 3.96 16.45
N GLY A 147 11.91 3.35 16.85
CA GLY A 147 11.41 3.36 18.23
C GLY A 147 11.86 2.10 18.97
N SER A 148 13.08 2.07 19.50
CA SER A 148 13.60 0.97 20.33
C SER A 148 13.29 1.16 21.82
N ASN A 149 12.28 1.95 22.16
CA ASN A 149 11.93 2.21 23.55
C ASN A 149 10.52 1.68 23.74
N GLU A 150 10.34 0.88 24.78
CA GLU A 150 9.19 0.04 25.12
C GLU A 150 7.87 0.82 25.34
N THR A 151 7.93 2.15 25.21
CA THR A 151 6.82 3.08 25.28
C THR A 151 6.58 3.60 23.87
N GLY A 152 5.38 3.39 23.31
CA GLY A 152 4.99 3.72 21.92
C GLY A 152 4.98 5.21 21.56
N ILE A 153 5.89 6.01 22.11
CA ILE A 153 6.14 7.41 21.77
C ILE A 153 7.01 7.49 20.53
N ILE A 154 6.48 8.20 19.54
CA ILE A 154 7.15 8.54 18.29
C ILE A 154 8.39 9.38 18.65
N ASN A 155 9.60 8.86 18.37
CA ASN A 155 10.83 9.63 18.54
C ASN A 155 10.73 10.93 17.75
N LEU A 156 10.63 12.06 18.47
CA LEU A 156 10.25 13.36 17.91
C LEU A 156 11.33 13.98 17.00
N ASN A 157 12.59 13.54 17.16
CA ASN A 157 13.73 14.13 16.46
C ASN A 157 13.77 13.77 14.97
N GLU A 158 13.41 12.53 14.57
CA GLU A 158 13.29 12.16 13.15
C GLU A 158 12.53 10.83 12.99
N PRO A 159 11.20 10.82 13.09
CA PRO A 159 10.43 9.59 12.94
C PRO A 159 10.51 9.09 11.50
N LYS A 160 10.97 7.85 11.35
CA LYS A 160 11.03 7.15 10.08
C LYS A 160 9.90 6.14 10.00
N ILE A 161 9.19 6.10 8.89
CA ILE A 161 8.04 5.21 8.70
C ILE A 161 8.37 4.22 7.60
N ARG A 162 7.76 3.04 7.65
CA ARG A 162 7.81 2.02 6.61
C ARG A 162 6.40 1.53 6.29
N CYS A 163 6.15 1.25 5.01
CA CYS A 163 4.92 0.61 4.59
C CYS A 163 5.01 -0.91 4.78
N THR A 164 4.12 -1.50 5.57
CA THR A 164 4.05 -2.98 5.73
C THR A 164 2.93 -3.58 4.87
N SER A 165 2.10 -2.73 4.28
CA SER A 165 0.93 -3.13 3.50
C SER A 165 1.33 -3.77 2.15
N SER A 166 0.56 -4.78 1.71
CA SER A 166 0.78 -5.42 0.41
C SER A 166 0.42 -4.49 -0.75
N SER A 167 1.14 -4.64 -1.87
CA SER A 167 0.88 -3.88 -3.11
C SER A 167 -0.57 -4.03 -3.59
N ASP A 168 -1.11 -5.25 -3.54
CA ASP A 168 -2.48 -5.53 -3.96
C ASP A 168 -3.51 -4.81 -3.11
N TYR A 169 -3.27 -4.70 -1.80
CA TYR A 169 -4.16 -3.98 -0.89
C TYR A 169 -4.18 -2.49 -1.20
N VAL A 170 -3.01 -1.88 -1.42
CA VAL A 170 -2.93 -0.45 -1.77
C VAL A 170 -3.54 -0.18 -3.14
N ARG A 171 -3.36 -1.06 -4.12
CA ARG A 171 -3.99 -0.93 -5.45
C ARG A 171 -5.52 -0.97 -5.34
N ARG A 172 -6.08 -1.89 -4.56
CA ARG A 172 -7.53 -1.95 -4.29
C ARG A 172 -8.04 -0.68 -3.60
N LEU A 173 -7.30 -0.15 -2.63
CA LEU A 173 -7.64 1.11 -1.98
C LEU A 173 -7.65 2.29 -2.95
N ALA A 174 -6.69 2.33 -3.87
CA ALA A 174 -6.65 3.34 -4.92
C ALA A 174 -7.82 3.24 -5.89
N SER A 175 -8.21 2.03 -6.29
CA SER A 175 -9.41 1.80 -7.09
C SER A 175 -10.68 2.29 -6.38
N SER A 176 -10.73 2.22 -5.05
CA SER A 176 -11.86 2.76 -4.27
C SER A 176 -11.96 4.30 -4.28
N ILE A 177 -10.89 5.01 -4.66
CA ILE A 177 -10.85 6.48 -4.73
C ILE A 177 -10.62 6.98 -6.16
N ASP A 178 -10.78 6.10 -7.16
CA ASP A 178 -10.51 6.35 -8.58
C ASP A 178 -9.11 6.93 -8.88
N PHE A 179 -8.12 6.57 -8.06
CA PHE A 179 -6.75 7.06 -8.19
C PHE A 179 -5.85 6.07 -8.95
N LYS A 180 -5.24 6.53 -10.04
CA LYS A 180 -4.33 5.72 -10.87
C LYS A 180 -2.91 5.71 -10.29
N ILE A 181 -2.61 4.70 -9.47
CA ILE A 181 -1.27 4.53 -8.86
C ILE A 181 -0.21 4.18 -9.90
N ASP A 182 -0.55 3.39 -10.91
CA ASP A 182 0.46 2.80 -11.82
C ASP A 182 1.21 3.86 -12.65
N ASP A 183 0.62 5.05 -12.88
CA ASP A 183 1.28 6.17 -13.57
C ASP A 183 2.37 6.85 -12.72
N LEU A 184 2.36 6.63 -11.40
CA LEU A 184 3.25 7.28 -10.44
C LEU A 184 4.37 6.36 -9.92
N ILE A 185 4.28 5.05 -10.17
CA ILE A 185 5.33 4.10 -9.77
C ILE A 185 6.40 4.04 -10.87
N LEU A 186 7.65 4.21 -10.46
CA LEU A 186 8.81 3.99 -11.32
C LEU A 186 9.29 2.54 -11.15
N VAL A 187 8.73 1.61 -11.93
CA VAL A 187 9.25 0.24 -12.09
C VAL A 187 10.47 0.25 -13.01
#